data_AF-A0A2Z5BJG3-F1
#
_entry.id   AF-A0A2Z5BJG3-F1
#
_cell.length_a   1.000
_cell.length_b   1.000
_cell.length_c   1.000
_cell.angle_alpha   90.00
_cell.angle_beta   90.00
_cell.angle_gamma   90.00
#
_symmetry.space_group_name_H-M   'P 1'
#
loop_
_entity.id
_entity.type
_entity.pdbx_description
1 polymer ?
#
loop_
_entity_poly.entity_id
_entity_poly.type
_entity_poly.pdbx_seq_one_letter_code
_entity_poly.pdbx_strand_id
1 'polypeptide(L)'
;MTMWTAVLAASLACLALKALGYAIPARWFGSARAERSIDLLTVALLAALVAVQTLGAGPQIVADARVPAIFVAAGLLTLRAPFLVVVVAAAVVAAALRALGWAT
;
A
#
# COMPACT_ATOMS: atom_id res chain seq x y z
N MET A 1 -2.60 19.98 22.99
CA MET A 1 -1.86 18.77 22.58
C MET A 1 -0.77 19.18 21.60
N THR A 2 0.50 19.13 22.00
CA THR A 2 1.61 19.44 21.09
C THR A 2 1.90 18.24 20.19
N MET A 3 2.41 18.45 18.98
CA MET A 3 2.80 17.37 18.05
C MET A 3 3.63 16.27 18.73
N TRP A 4 4.54 16.68 19.62
CA TRP A 4 5.35 15.78 20.45
C TRP A 4 4.55 14.86 21.36
N THR A 5 3.45 15.34 21.97
CA THR A 5 2.58 14.47 22.78
C THR A 5 1.91 13.39 21.94
N ALA A 6 1.49 13.69 20.72
CA ALA A 6 0.91 12.70 19.80
C ALA A 6 1.94 11.66 19.34
N VAL A 7 3.16 12.09 19.00
CA VAL A 7 4.25 11.19 18.61
C VAL A 7 4.63 10.22 19.73
N LEU A 8 4.78 10.73 20.96
CA LEU A 8 5.08 9.92 22.13
C LEU A 8 3.94 8.93 22.44
N ALA A 9 2.69 9.38 22.36
CA ALA A 9 1.53 8.51 22.55
C ALA A 9 1.45 7.40 21.49
N ALA A 10 1.67 7.72 20.21
CA ALA A 10 1.66 6.73 19.13
C ALA A 10 2.80 5.71 19.26
N SER A 11 3.98 6.18 19.68
CA SER A 11 5.14 5.31 19.93
C SER A 11 4.86 4.33 21.08
N LEU A 12 4.27 4.83 22.17
CA LEU A 12 3.88 4.00 23.32
C LEU A 12 2.77 3.01 22.96
N ALA A 13 1.80 3.42 22.15
CA ALA A 13 0.75 2.53 21.63
C ALA A 13 1.34 1.41 20.76
N CYS A 14 2.29 1.71 19.86
CA CYS A 14 3.00 0.70 19.09
C CYS A 14 3.75 -0.29 19.98
N LEU A 15 4.43 0.19 21.02
CA LEU A 15 5.14 -0.66 21.97
C LEU A 15 4.16 -1.57 22.74
N ALA A 16 3.05 -1.01 23.21
CA ALA A 16 2.01 -1.75 23.92
C ALA A 16 1.39 -2.85 23.04
N LEU A 17 1.09 -2.55 21.77
CA LEU A 17 0.60 -3.55 20.80
C LEU A 17 1.61 -4.68 20.60
N LYS A 18 2.90 -4.35 20.46
CA LYS A 18 3.96 -5.36 20.31
C LYS A 18 4.12 -6.22 21.57
N ALA A 19 4.04 -5.61 22.76
CA ALA A 19 4.08 -6.33 24.02
C ALA A 19 2.87 -7.25 24.21
N LEU A 20 1.66 -6.78 23.89
CA LEU A 20 0.44 -7.58 23.90
C LEU A 20 0.55 -8.78 22.95
N GLY A 21 1.19 -8.61 21.80
CA GLY A 21 1.47 -9.70 20.86
C GLY A 21 2.20 -10.89 21.48
N TYR A 22 3.11 -10.66 22.43
CA TYR A 22 3.81 -11.74 23.15
C TYR A 22 2.92 -12.47 24.16
N ALA A 23 1.88 -11.81 24.66
CA ALA A 23 0.93 -12.41 25.60
C ALA A 23 -0.13 -13.29 24.91
N ILE A 24 -0.28 -13.19 23.58
CA ILE A 24 -1.30 -13.93 22.84
C ILE A 24 -0.89 -15.40 22.68
N PRO A 25 -1.70 -16.36 23.15
CA PRO A 25 -1.39 -17.78 23.04
C PRO A 25 -1.40 -18.27 21.58
N ALA A 26 -0.35 -18.99 21.16
CA ALA A 26 -0.22 -19.53 19.80
C ALA A 26 -1.40 -20.42 19.35
N ARG A 27 -2.11 -21.04 20.30
CA ARG A 27 -3.32 -21.83 20.04
C ARG A 27 -4.46 -21.06 19.35
N TRP A 28 -4.48 -19.72 19.44
CA TRP A 28 -5.50 -18.90 18.78
C TRP A 28 -5.21 -18.65 17.29
N PHE A 29 -3.96 -18.77 16.86
CA PHE A 29 -3.55 -18.53 15.47
C PHE A 29 -3.19 -19.79 14.69
N GLY A 30 -3.14 -20.96 15.32
CA GLY A 30 -2.75 -22.23 14.69
C GLY A 30 -3.73 -22.83 13.67
N SER A 31 -4.76 -22.09 13.25
CA SER A 31 -5.66 -22.56 12.18
C SER A 31 -5.11 -22.13 10.82
N ALA A 32 -5.05 -23.06 9.86
CA ALA A 32 -4.51 -22.81 8.51
C ALA A 32 -5.20 -21.64 7.77
N ARG A 33 -6.41 -21.24 8.17
CA ARG A 33 -7.11 -20.07 7.62
C ARG A 33 -6.62 -18.75 8.22
N ALA A 34 -6.33 -18.71 9.51
CA ALA A 34 -5.85 -17.49 10.18
C ALA A 34 -4.45 -17.12 9.69
N GLU A 35 -3.56 -18.12 9.58
CA GLU A 35 -2.20 -17.95 9.07
C GLU A 35 -2.18 -17.40 7.64
N ARG A 36 -2.98 -17.99 6.73
CA ARG A 36 -3.09 -17.52 5.34
C ARG A 36 -3.60 -16.07 5.23
N SER A 37 -4.52 -15.67 6.11
CA SER A 37 -5.02 -14.29 6.14
C SER A 37 -3.96 -13.31 6.64
N ILE A 38 -3.15 -13.69 7.63
CA ILE A 38 -2.06 -12.87 8.17
C ILE A 38 -0.97 -12.68 7.11
N ASP A 39 -0.61 -13.73 6.37
CA ASP A 39 0.37 -13.65 5.28
C ASP A 39 -0.06 -12.67 4.18
N LEU A 40 -1.36 -12.66 3.84
CA LEU A 40 -1.92 -11.78 2.83
C LEU A 40 -2.23 -10.37 3.34
N LEU A 41 -2.31 -10.17 4.66
CA LEU A 41 -2.70 -8.89 5.26
C LEU A 41 -1.80 -7.75 4.80
N THR A 42 -0.48 -7.94 4.85
CA THR A 42 0.49 -6.90 4.47
C THR A 42 0.33 -6.49 3.01
N VAL A 43 0.18 -7.48 2.12
CA VAL A 43 -0.03 -7.25 0.68
C VAL A 43 -1.37 -6.57 0.44
N ALA A 44 -2.43 -7.02 1.12
CA ALA A 44 -3.77 -6.45 1.00
C ALA A 44 -3.81 -4.97 1.47
N LEU A 45 -3.17 -4.66 2.59
CA LEU A 45 -3.09 -3.28 3.11
C LEU A 45 -2.29 -2.36 2.20
N LEU A 46 -1.14 -2.82 1.68
CA LEU A 46 -0.36 -2.06 0.70
C LEU A 46 -1.11 -1.88 -0.62
N ALA A 47 -1.81 -2.91 -1.10
CA ALA A 47 -2.63 -2.83 -2.29
C ALA A 47 -3.82 -1.86 -2.11
N ALA A 48 -4.48 -1.90 -0.94
CA ALA A 48 -5.53 -0.96 -0.59
C ALA A 48 -5.01 0.47 -0.52
N LEU A 49 -3.83 0.69 0.08
CA LEU A 49 -3.18 2.01 0.10
C LEU A 49 -2.93 2.51 -1.32
N VAL A 50 -2.35 1.68 -2.19
CA VAL A 50 -2.14 2.03 -3.59
C VAL A 50 -3.48 2.35 -4.26
N ALA A 51 -4.52 1.55 -4.09
CA ALA A 51 -5.85 1.81 -4.66
C ALA A 51 -6.44 3.15 -4.20
N VAL A 52 -6.42 3.43 -2.89
CA VAL A 52 -6.94 4.68 -2.33
C VAL A 52 -6.11 5.89 -2.80
N GLN A 53 -4.79 5.78 -2.84
CA GLN A 53 -3.90 6.85 -3.30
C GLN A 53 -3.95 7.08 -4.82
N THR A 54 -4.52 6.14 -5.58
CA THR A 54 -4.55 6.20 -7.05
C THR A 54 -5.91 6.59 -7.59
N LEU A 55 -7.00 6.26 -6.88
CA LEU A 55 -8.37 6.66 -7.23
C LEU A 55 -8.89 7.85 -6.39
N GLY A 56 -8.32 8.09 -5.20
CA GLY A 56 -8.80 9.09 -4.26
C GLY A 56 -8.02 10.40 -4.35
N ALA A 57 -8.73 11.51 -4.60
CA ALA A 57 -8.25 12.87 -4.40
C ALA A 57 -9.18 13.58 -3.39
N GLY A 58 -9.00 13.31 -2.10
CA GLY A 58 -9.92 13.79 -1.06
C GLY A 58 -11.29 13.10 -1.14
N PRO A 59 -12.43 13.82 -1.13
CA PRO A 59 -13.76 13.22 -1.23
C PRO A 59 -14.18 12.89 -2.67
N GLN A 60 -13.35 13.19 -3.67
CA GLN A 60 -13.67 12.97 -5.08
C GLN A 60 -12.90 11.78 -5.63
N ILE A 61 -13.61 10.95 -6.40
CA ILE A 61 -13.01 9.88 -7.20
C ILE A 61 -12.55 10.53 -8.50
N VAL A 62 -11.24 10.70 -8.65
CA VAL A 62 -10.64 11.23 -9.88
C VAL A 62 -9.88 10.08 -10.53
N ALA A 63 -10.12 9.86 -11.82
CA ALA A 63 -9.30 8.96 -12.61
C ALA A 63 -7.95 9.63 -12.88
N ASP A 64 -7.03 9.57 -11.91
CA ASP A 64 -5.65 10.08 -12.03
C ASP A 64 -4.87 9.21 -13.04
N ALA A 65 -3.87 9.80 -13.69
CA ALA A 65 -2.94 9.17 -14.63
C ALA A 65 -2.20 7.95 -14.03
N ARG A 66 -2.31 7.72 -12.73
CA ARG A 66 -1.75 6.57 -12.00
C ARG A 66 -2.42 5.26 -12.37
N VAL A 67 -3.71 5.25 -12.73
CA VAL A 67 -4.46 4.03 -13.08
C VAL A 67 -3.83 3.31 -14.30
N PRO A 68 -3.67 3.94 -15.47
CA PRO A 68 -3.01 3.31 -16.62
C PRO A 68 -1.54 2.95 -16.35
N ALA A 69 -0.82 3.73 -15.53
CA ALA A 69 0.55 3.38 -15.14
C ALA A 69 0.63 2.07 -14.34
N ILE A 70 -0.34 1.80 -13.47
CA ILE A 70 -0.45 0.53 -12.72
C ILE A 70 -0.71 -0.64 -13.68
N PHE A 71 -1.57 -0.46 -14.69
CA PHE A 71 -1.81 -1.49 -15.70
C PHE A 71 -0.54 -1.84 -16.50
N VAL A 72 0.27 -0.84 -16.86
CA VAL A 72 1.56 -1.08 -17.52
C VAL A 72 2.53 -1.81 -16.59
N ALA A 73 2.64 -1.39 -15.33
CA ALA A 73 3.45 -2.09 -14.34
C ALA A 73 3.02 -3.55 -14.17
N ALA A 74 1.72 -3.80 -14.07
CA ALA A 74 1.17 -5.15 -13.97
C ALA A 74 1.54 -6.00 -15.19
N GLY A 75 1.42 -5.45 -16.41
CA GLY A 75 1.81 -6.14 -17.64
C GLY A 75 3.31 -6.44 -17.74
N LEU A 76 4.18 -5.52 -17.31
CA LEU A 76 5.62 -5.78 -17.29
C LEU A 76 6.01 -6.82 -16.23
N LEU A 77 5.30 -6.84 -15.10
CA LEU A 77 5.53 -7.81 -14.04
C LEU A 77 5.10 -9.22 -14.47
N THR A 78 4.01 -9.37 -15.21
CA THR A 78 3.60 -10.68 -15.77
C THR A 78 4.61 -11.20 -16.80
N LEU A 79 5.27 -10.31 -17.53
CA LEU A 79 6.40 -10.61 -18.42
C LEU A 79 7.71 -10.91 -17.68
N ARG A 80 7.71 -10.90 -16.32
CA ARG A 80 8.88 -11.10 -15.46
C ARG A 80 10.02 -10.10 -15.73
N ALA A 81 9.69 -8.87 -16.12
CA ALA A 81 10.68 -7.81 -16.25
C ALA A 81 11.36 -7.50 -14.90
N PRO A 82 12.63 -7.05 -14.89
CA PRO A 82 13.31 -6.68 -13.65
C PRO A 82 12.59 -5.50 -12.99
N PHE A 83 12.47 -5.53 -11.65
CA PHE A 83 11.67 -4.58 -10.87
C PHE A 83 11.96 -3.11 -11.22
N LEU A 84 13.25 -2.77 -11.42
CA LEU A 84 13.65 -1.41 -11.79
C LEU A 84 13.03 -0.97 -13.12
N VAL A 85 12.97 -1.85 -14.12
CA VAL A 85 12.36 -1.55 -15.43
C VAL A 85 10.86 -1.36 -15.29
N VAL A 86 10.19 -2.16 -14.47
CA VAL A 86 8.74 -2.00 -14.18
C VAL A 86 8.46 -0.62 -13.58
N VAL A 87 9.22 -0.23 -12.56
CA VAL A 87 9.03 1.05 -11.86
C VAL A 87 9.31 2.24 -12.78
N VAL A 88 10.43 2.19 -13.53
CA VAL A 88 10.80 3.28 -14.46
C VAL A 88 9.76 3.41 -15.57
N ALA A 89 9.31 2.30 -16.17
CA ALA A 89 8.31 2.34 -17.22
C ALA A 89 6.97 2.91 -16.72
N ALA A 90 6.51 2.49 -15.54
CA ALA A 90 5.29 3.03 -14.95
C ALA A 90 5.42 4.53 -14.64
N ALA A 91 6.57 4.97 -14.12
CA ALA A 91 6.84 6.38 -13.87
C ALA A 91 6.85 7.21 -15.16
N VAL A 92 7.45 6.70 -16.23
CA VAL A 92 7.47 7.35 -17.56
C VAL A 92 6.05 7.45 -18.12
N VAL A 93 5.25 6.39 -18.02
CA VAL A 93 3.85 6.40 -18.47
C VAL A 93 3.03 7.44 -17.68
N ALA A 94 3.16 7.46 -16.36
CA ALA A 94 2.47 8.45 -15.53
C ALA A 94 2.90 9.89 -15.86
N ALA A 95 4.21 10.11 -16.08
CA ALA A 95 4.75 11.42 -16.44
C ALA A 95 4.27 11.88 -17.83
N ALA A 96 4.28 10.99 -18.82
CA ALA A 96 3.82 11.28 -20.17
C ALA A 96 2.32 11.60 -20.20
N LEU A 97 1.48 10.83 -19.49
CA LEU A 97 0.05 11.08 -19.40
C LEU A 97 -0.26 12.41 -18.73
N ARG A 98 0.48 12.77 -17.67
CA ARG A 98 0.36 14.06 -17.02
C ARG A 98 0.81 15.21 -17.93
N ALA A 99 1.87 15.02 -18.72
CA ALA A 99 2.34 16.01 -19.68
C ALA A 99 1.35 16.22 -20.85
N LEU A 100 0.58 15.21 -21.22
CA LEU A 100 -0.47 15.26 -22.24
C LEU A 100 -1.78 15.90 -21.76
N GLY A 101 -1.84 16.39 -20.51
CA GLY A 101 -3.02 17.05 -19.95
C GLY A 101 -4.14 16.10 -19.51
N TRP A 102 -3.90 14.79 -19.51
CA TRP A 102 -4.79 13.84 -18.83
C TRP A 102 -4.45 13.85 -17.34
N ALA A 103 -5.33 14.52 -16.57
CA ALA A 103 -5.36 14.68 -15.12
C ALA A 103 -4.49 15.80 -14.52
N THR A 104 -5.17 16.87 -14.07
CA THR A 104 -4.83 17.68 -12.89
C THR A 104 -5.81 17.36 -11.78
#